data_AF-A0A3N9MWG4-F1
#
_entry.id   AF-A0A3N9MWG4-F1
#
_cell.length_a   1.000
_cell.length_b   1.000
_cell.length_c   1.000
_cell.angle_alpha   90.00
_cell.angle_beta   90.00
_cell.angle_gamma   90.00
#
_symmetry.space_group_name_H-M   'P 1'
#
loop_
_entity.id
_entity.type
_entity.pdbx_description
1 polymer ?
#
loop_
_entity_poly.entity_id
_entity_poly.type
_entity_poly.pdbx_seq_one_letter_code
_entity_poly.pdbx_strand_id
1 'polypeptide(L)'
;MLDFSIDNQNDAGSGKDAGNASEALSIAPGTIEGFLKHADDEDWYTFGVDVAQNINLELTQPEETSISMILYRPNSQQTGSVTTIGNVRTLKVLADVKGNWFVKVTRNNGEGTYTLKLLITN
;
A
#
# COMPACT_ATOMS: atom_id res chain seq x y z
N MET A 1 -17.54 16.00 -26.21
CA MET A 1 -16.96 16.31 -24.90
C MET A 1 -16.08 15.13 -24.57
N LEU A 2 -14.76 15.29 -24.64
CA LEU A 2 -13.85 14.24 -24.18
C LEU A 2 -14.00 14.20 -22.66
N ASP A 3 -14.60 13.13 -22.16
CA ASP A 3 -14.51 12.82 -20.75
C ASP A 3 -13.05 12.40 -20.53
N PHE A 4 -12.22 13.33 -20.06
CA PHE A 4 -10.96 12.97 -19.41
C PHE A 4 -11.37 12.32 -18.10
N SER A 5 -11.85 11.08 -18.18
CA SER A 5 -11.87 10.19 -17.04
C SER A 5 -10.42 10.16 -16.57
N ILE A 6 -10.14 10.88 -15.48
CA ILE A 6 -9.12 10.45 -14.53
C ILE A 6 -9.61 9.05 -14.16
N ASP A 7 -9.17 8.04 -14.91
CA ASP A 7 -9.58 6.67 -14.72
C ASP A 7 -9.10 6.24 -13.33
N ASN A 8 -10.03 6.37 -12.40
CA ASN A 8 -10.17 5.64 -11.15
C ASN A 8 -8.92 5.45 -10.29
N GLN A 9 -8.11 6.49 -10.13
CA GLN A 9 -7.16 6.62 -9.00
C GLN A 9 -7.97 6.94 -7.73
N ASN A 10 -8.93 6.09 -7.41
CA ASN A 10 -9.81 6.23 -6.26
C ASN A 10 -9.26 5.33 -5.16
N ASP A 11 -8.00 5.57 -4.80
CA ASP A 11 -7.26 4.67 -3.94
C ASP A 11 -7.87 4.67 -2.55
N ALA A 12 -8.06 3.47 -2.00
CA ALA A 12 -8.80 3.25 -0.77
C ALA A 12 -10.23 3.85 -0.74
N GLY A 13 -10.85 4.07 -1.91
CA GLY A 13 -12.18 4.69 -1.99
C GLY A 13 -12.21 6.17 -1.60
N SER A 14 -11.07 6.86 -1.65
CA SER A 14 -10.90 8.23 -1.15
C SER A 14 -11.37 9.34 -2.11
N GLY A 15 -11.63 9.00 -3.36
CA GLY A 15 -11.90 9.92 -4.46
C GLY A 15 -10.65 10.58 -5.05
N LYS A 16 -9.45 10.16 -4.62
CA LYS A 16 -8.17 10.70 -5.07
C LYS A 16 -7.06 9.64 -5.05
N ASP A 17 -5.98 9.99 -5.75
CA ASP A 17 -4.74 9.25 -5.79
C ASP A 17 -4.08 9.20 -4.40
N ALA A 18 -3.54 8.03 -4.00
CA ALA A 18 -2.75 7.94 -2.77
C ALA A 18 -1.41 8.67 -2.93
N GLY A 19 -0.92 8.74 -4.17
CA GLY A 19 0.17 9.58 -4.60
C GLY A 19 1.43 9.36 -3.77
N ASN A 20 2.19 10.43 -3.58
CA ASN A 20 3.49 10.37 -2.89
C ASN A 20 3.35 10.40 -1.35
N ALA A 21 4.49 10.28 -0.64
CA ALA A 21 4.52 10.24 0.83
C ALA A 21 3.84 11.44 1.52
N SER A 22 3.79 12.62 0.90
CA SER A 22 3.12 13.81 1.47
C SER A 22 1.60 13.81 1.28
N GLU A 23 1.10 12.97 0.37
CA GLU A 23 -0.32 12.82 0.02
C GLU A 23 -0.96 11.57 0.63
N ALA A 24 -0.14 10.78 1.36
CA ALA A 24 -0.46 9.46 1.84
C ALA A 24 -1.87 9.34 2.46
N LEU A 25 -2.60 8.33 2.01
CA LEU A 25 -3.97 8.08 2.45
C LEU A 25 -4.04 7.30 3.75
N SER A 26 -4.86 7.76 4.70
CA SER A 26 -5.08 7.04 5.95
C SER A 26 -6.02 5.86 5.74
N ILE A 27 -5.59 4.67 6.15
CA ILE A 27 -6.35 3.43 6.01
C ILE A 27 -6.57 2.75 7.36
N ALA A 28 -7.70 2.07 7.50
CA ALA A 28 -8.00 1.21 8.65
C ALA A 28 -7.70 -0.26 8.32
N PRO A 29 -7.57 -1.15 9.33
CA PRO A 29 -7.51 -2.58 9.09
C PRO A 29 -8.67 -3.07 8.22
N GLY A 30 -8.37 -3.87 7.20
CA GLY A 30 -9.31 -4.25 6.15
C GLY A 30 -8.60 -4.48 4.83
N THR A 31 -9.38 -4.63 3.77
CA THR A 31 -8.88 -4.70 2.39
C THR A 31 -9.30 -3.44 1.65
N ILE A 32 -8.35 -2.81 0.98
CA ILE A 32 -8.58 -1.70 0.08
C ILE A 32 -8.14 -2.08 -1.34
N GLU A 33 -8.70 -1.38 -2.32
CA GLU A 33 -8.20 -1.37 -3.69
C GLU A 33 -7.35 -0.13 -3.92
N GLY A 34 -6.33 -0.28 -4.74
CA GLY A 34 -5.61 0.84 -5.34
C GLY A 34 -5.33 0.57 -6.81
N PHE A 35 -4.96 1.60 -7.54
CA PHE A 35 -4.67 1.54 -8.97
C PHE A 35 -3.33 2.21 -9.22
N LEU A 36 -2.45 1.61 -10.01
CA LEU A 36 -1.24 2.29 -10.48
C LEU A 36 -1.27 2.32 -12.01
N LYS A 37 -1.39 3.52 -12.59
CA LYS A 37 -1.38 3.74 -14.04
C LYS A 37 0.04 3.90 -14.58
N HIS A 38 0.24 3.88 -15.90
CA HIS A 38 1.59 4.04 -16.48
C HIS A 38 2.37 5.28 -16.03
N ALA A 39 1.69 6.40 -15.75
CA ALA A 39 2.32 7.65 -15.29
C ALA A 39 2.37 7.78 -13.75
N ASP A 40 1.95 6.75 -13.03
CA ASP A 40 1.89 6.69 -11.58
C ASP A 40 2.75 5.52 -11.10
N ASP A 41 3.77 5.85 -10.31
CA ASP A 41 4.79 4.89 -9.89
C ASP A 41 4.63 4.49 -8.42
N GLU A 42 3.85 5.23 -7.64
CA GLU A 42 3.76 5.00 -6.20
C GLU A 42 2.45 5.45 -5.57
N ASP A 43 1.94 4.57 -4.70
CA ASP A 43 0.86 4.87 -3.77
C ASP A 43 1.37 4.77 -2.34
N TRP A 44 1.10 5.79 -1.54
CA TRP A 44 1.45 5.80 -0.13
C TRP A 44 0.21 5.74 0.76
N TYR A 45 0.23 4.82 1.73
CA TYR A 45 -0.80 4.71 2.76
C TYR A 45 -0.21 4.82 4.15
N THR A 46 -1.00 5.32 5.10
CA THR A 46 -0.62 5.45 6.51
C THR A 46 -1.66 4.85 7.45
N PHE A 47 -1.20 4.26 8.54
CA PHE A 47 -2.05 3.65 9.56
C PHE A 47 -1.40 3.72 10.94
N GLY A 48 -2.24 3.80 11.98
CA GLY A 48 -1.79 3.87 13.38
C GLY A 48 -1.56 2.48 13.97
N VAL A 49 -0.46 2.32 14.70
CA VAL A 49 -0.08 1.06 15.36
C VAL A 49 0.47 1.35 16.77
N ASP A 50 0.11 0.53 17.75
CA ASP A 50 0.68 0.52 19.08
C ASP A 50 1.87 -0.46 19.20
N VAL A 51 2.74 -0.22 20.19
CA VAL A 51 3.87 -1.13 20.49
C VAL A 51 3.33 -2.53 20.77
N ALA A 52 4.07 -3.53 20.29
CA ALA A 52 3.79 -4.96 20.39
C ALA A 52 2.59 -5.46 19.57
N GLN A 53 1.97 -4.63 18.73
CA GLN A 53 1.01 -5.11 17.74
C GLN A 53 1.72 -5.72 16.52
N ASN A 54 1.12 -6.77 15.95
CA ASN A 54 1.57 -7.39 14.71
C ASN A 54 0.92 -6.69 13.52
N ILE A 55 1.73 -6.13 12.63
CA ILE A 55 1.35 -5.60 11.33
C ILE A 55 1.49 -6.74 10.32
N ASN A 56 0.39 -7.12 9.67
CA ASN A 56 0.41 -8.05 8.55
C ASN A 56 -0.15 -7.35 7.32
N LEU A 57 0.67 -7.29 6.27
CA LEU A 57 0.31 -6.76 4.97
C LEU A 57 0.28 -7.89 3.93
N GLU A 58 -0.73 -7.88 3.09
CA GLU A 58 -0.87 -8.76 1.94
C GLU A 58 -1.27 -7.91 0.73
N LEU A 59 -0.40 -7.89 -0.27
CA LEU A 59 -0.58 -7.19 -1.54
C LEU A 59 -0.82 -8.23 -2.63
N THR A 60 -1.97 -8.15 -3.31
CA THR A 60 -2.27 -8.97 -4.49
C THR A 60 -2.32 -8.08 -5.72
N GLN A 61 -1.56 -8.43 -6.74
CA GLN A 61 -1.47 -7.69 -8.00
C GLN A 61 -1.99 -8.51 -9.19
N PRO A 62 -2.25 -7.89 -10.36
CA PRO A 62 -2.44 -8.63 -11.61
C PRO A 62 -1.17 -9.40 -12.03
N GLU A 63 -1.32 -10.57 -12.66
CA GLU A 63 -0.18 -11.45 -13.02
C GLU A 63 0.83 -10.79 -13.97
N GLU A 64 0.36 -9.94 -14.88
CA GLU A 64 1.18 -9.26 -15.90
C GLU A 64 1.88 -7.99 -15.36
N THR A 65 1.74 -7.70 -14.06
CA THR A 65 2.30 -6.49 -13.43
C THR A 65 3.44 -6.81 -12.47
N SER A 66 4.30 -5.82 -12.25
CA SER A 66 5.38 -5.88 -11.27
C SER A 66 5.24 -4.74 -10.27
N ILE A 67 4.40 -4.94 -9.27
CA ILE A 67 4.10 -4.06 -8.16
C ILE A 67 4.77 -4.63 -6.90
N SER A 68 5.38 -3.79 -6.07
CA SER A 68 6.03 -4.19 -4.81
C SER A 68 5.52 -3.36 -3.65
N MET A 69 5.82 -3.78 -2.42
CA MET A 69 5.50 -3.00 -1.22
C MET A 69 6.71 -2.84 -0.31
N ILE A 70 6.76 -1.71 0.39
CA ILE A 70 7.79 -1.38 1.39
C ILE A 70 7.09 -0.81 2.62
N LEU A 71 7.40 -1.35 3.80
CA LEU A 71 6.89 -0.82 5.07
C LEU A 71 7.92 0.15 5.68
N TYR A 72 7.43 1.30 6.12
CA TYR A 72 8.20 2.34 6.80
C TYR A 72 7.66 2.53 8.22
N ARG A 73 8.62 2.66 9.14
CA ARG A 73 8.39 3.01 10.54
C ARG A 73 8.04 4.51 10.67
N PRO A 74 7.53 4.97 11.83
CA PRO A 74 7.25 6.39 12.08
C PRO A 74 8.45 7.33 11.90
N ASN A 75 9.68 6.82 11.96
CA ASN A 75 10.92 7.57 11.71
C ASN A 75 11.41 7.50 10.26
N SER A 76 10.54 7.07 9.32
CA SER A 76 10.83 6.89 7.89
C SER A 76 11.91 5.86 7.58
N GLN A 77 12.21 4.95 8.51
CA GLN A 77 13.09 3.81 8.26
C GLN A 77 12.31 2.64 7.64
N GLN A 78 12.81 2.11 6.52
CA GLN A 78 12.27 0.88 5.91
C GLN A 78 12.47 -0.33 6.82
N THR A 79 11.51 -1.25 6.84
CA THR A 79 11.56 -2.44 7.69
C THR A 79 10.73 -3.59 7.12
N GLY A 80 10.97 -4.80 7.65
CA GLY A 80 10.28 -6.01 7.25
C GLY A 80 10.91 -6.68 6.03
N SER A 81 10.47 -7.90 5.75
CA SER A 81 10.89 -8.66 4.59
C SER A 81 9.67 -9.16 3.85
N VAL A 82 9.65 -8.94 2.54
CA VAL A 82 8.54 -9.37 1.68
C VAL A 82 8.77 -10.81 1.24
N THR A 83 7.75 -11.65 1.43
CA THR A 83 7.68 -12.99 0.83
C THR A 83 6.75 -12.95 -0.37
N THR A 84 7.21 -13.42 -1.53
CA THR A 84 6.45 -13.42 -2.78
C THR A 84 6.06 -14.84 -3.16
N ILE A 85 4.77 -15.08 -3.40
CA ILE A 85 4.22 -16.34 -3.90
C ILE A 85 3.26 -16.00 -5.04
N GLY A 86 3.65 -16.32 -6.28
CA GLY A 86 2.89 -15.93 -7.47
C GLY A 86 2.69 -14.42 -7.54
N ASN A 87 1.45 -13.99 -7.65
CA ASN A 87 1.05 -12.59 -7.69
C ASN A 87 0.74 -11.97 -6.30
N VAL A 88 1.04 -12.69 -5.22
CA VAL A 88 0.80 -12.24 -3.84
C VAL A 88 2.13 -11.94 -3.14
N ARG A 89 2.18 -10.82 -2.44
CA ARG A 89 3.30 -10.39 -1.59
C ARG A 89 2.81 -10.25 -0.16
N THR A 90 3.54 -10.82 0.79
CA THR A 90 3.20 -10.74 2.22
C THR A 90 4.37 -10.19 3.03
N LEU A 91 4.06 -9.40 4.05
CA LEU A 91 5.03 -8.85 5.00
C LEU A 91 4.42 -8.85 6.39
N LYS A 92 5.20 -9.29 7.38
CA LYS A 92 4.80 -9.33 8.79
C LYS A 92 5.86 -8.68 9.66
N VAL A 93 5.45 -7.76 10.53
CA VAL A 93 6.35 -7.03 11.45
C VAL A 93 5.67 -6.87 12.80
N LEU A 94 6.41 -7.12 13.88
CA LEU A 94 6.03 -6.72 15.23
C LEU A 94 6.41 -5.25 15.43
N ALA A 95 5.44 -4.39 15.75
CA ALA A 95 5.68 -2.98 15.95
C ALA A 95 6.47 -2.74 17.24
N ASP A 96 7.65 -2.14 17.11
CA ASP A 96 8.53 -1.79 18.23
C ASP A 96 8.34 -0.33 18.70
N VAL A 97 7.61 0.46 17.92
CA VAL A 97 7.32 1.87 18.21
C VAL A 97 5.86 2.19 17.88
N LYS A 98 5.21 2.92 18.79
CA LYS A 98 3.87 3.48 18.57
C LYS A 98 3.94 4.64 17.60
N GLY A 99 2.99 4.72 16.68
CA GLY A 99 2.82 5.88 15.82
C GLY A 99 2.20 5.54 14.47
N ASN A 100 2.36 6.48 13.53
CA ASN A 100 1.92 6.29 12.16
C ASN A 100 3.00 5.56 11.37
N TRP A 101 2.65 4.36 10.91
CA TRP A 101 3.45 3.59 9.98
C TRP A 101 2.98 3.90 8.56
N PHE A 102 3.86 3.69 7.58
CA PHE A 102 3.54 3.95 6.17
C PHE A 102 3.85 2.73 5.34
N VAL A 103 2.98 2.40 4.40
CA VAL A 103 3.27 1.42 3.36
C VAL A 103 3.30 2.14 2.02
N LYS A 104 4.41 1.95 1.31
CA LYS A 104 4.57 2.37 -0.08
C LYS A 104 4.29 1.17 -0.96
N VAL A 105 3.36 1.31 -1.89
CA VAL A 105 3.17 0.39 -3.01
C VAL A 105 3.83 1.02 -4.24
N THR A 106 4.70 0.29 -4.93
CA THR A 106 5.50 0.82 -6.05
C THR A 106 5.32 -0.02 -7.29
N ARG A 107 5.10 0.62 -8.44
CA ARG A 107 5.03 -0.03 -9.75
C ARG A 107 6.42 -0.04 -10.42
N ASN A 108 6.80 -1.19 -10.96
CA ASN A 108 8.01 -1.37 -11.77
C ASN A 108 7.68 -1.73 -13.23
N ASN A 109 6.54 -2.38 -13.48
CA ASN A 109 6.07 -2.75 -14.82
C ASN A 109 4.55 -2.99 -14.84
N GLY A 110 3.95 -2.82 -16.02
CA GLY A 110 2.50 -2.97 -16.24
C GLY A 110 1.71 -1.82 -15.64
N GLU A 111 0.39 -1.97 -15.57
CA GLU A 111 -0.55 -1.10 -14.88
C GLU A 111 -1.75 -1.93 -14.43
N GLY A 112 -2.49 -1.48 -13.42
CA GLY A 112 -3.69 -2.18 -13.00
C GLY A 112 -4.07 -2.00 -11.55
N THR A 113 -5.25 -2.51 -11.21
CA THR A 113 -5.79 -2.50 -9.86
C THR A 113 -5.11 -3.59 -9.04
N TYR A 114 -4.63 -3.22 -7.85
CA TYR A 114 -4.16 -4.15 -6.83
C TYR A 114 -5.08 -4.12 -5.61
N THR A 115 -4.97 -5.13 -4.76
CA THR A 115 -5.59 -5.13 -3.44
C THR A 115 -4.52 -5.11 -2.38
N LEU A 116 -4.72 -4.29 -1.35
CA LEU A 116 -3.88 -4.26 -0.17
C LEU A 116 -4.72 -4.57 1.06
N LYS A 117 -4.35 -5.64 1.76
CA LYS A 117 -4.98 -6.06 3.01
C LYS A 117 -4.06 -5.74 4.17
N LEU A 118 -4.58 -4.98 5.12
CA LEU A 118 -3.95 -4.64 6.39
C LEU A 118 -4.65 -5.36 7.53
N LEU A 119 -3.91 -6.14 8.31
CA LEU A 119 -4.36 -6.70 9.58
C LEU A 119 -3.44 -6.23 10.70
N ILE A 120 -4.04 -5.72 11.78
CA ILE A 120 -3.36 -5.36 13.02
C ILE A 120 -3.91 -6.28 14.12
N THR A 121 -3.04 -7.04 14.77
CA THR A 121 -3.42 -7.92 15.88
C THR A 121 -2.54 -7.69 17.10
N ASN A 122 -3.05 -7.99 18.29
CA ASN A 122 -2.24 -8.08 19.51
C ASN A 122 -1.51 -9.42 19.59
#